data_AF-A0A937SLV7-F1
#
_entry.id   AF-A0A937SLV7-F1
#
_cell.length_a   1.000
_cell.length_b   1.000
_cell.length_c   1.000
_cell.angle_alpha   90.00
_cell.angle_beta   90.00
_cell.angle_gamma   90.00
#
_symmetry.space_group_name_H-M   'P 1'
#
loop_
_entity.id
_entity.type
_entity.pdbx_description
1 polymer ?
#
loop_
_entity_poly.entity_id
_entity_poly.type
_entity_poly.pdbx_seq_one_letter_code
_entity_poly.pdbx_strand_id
1 'polypeptide(L)'
;MRVPTLIAVSTVAWALVIVLHEVVGHVGSAVLLGIPVWAVSTVETWTEPTAGLIGRTFLAASTVLNFVTGGLALLALRSRRVKSAASRYFLWLFATISLMIGAANLIVGGDWRQILAGLEPRGLWRAGIAAVGMLMAVVGYVLPLRRWMPDLRENRRLQLKITAIPVAVWIVVQTLSMIPNPLGALPIVGSVYWNPGTNVNALLVLVQTASTSALWLALVNLVPRPRSAEPAESIRLTRSKTWLASGLIVFVIFVAALGPGFARPEYVSGPTTILSPEEGAAYAAEVDEIVENMLTGLSQNDFAMFGRDIGPRQLAGYEGTFPQFYDENIGVIGTFRSKTLDHVEDRRGMGAARVVIYHAVFENNPDVAISVYFVPSEGNHLIQGLGIHW
;
A
#
# COMPACT_ATOMS: atom_id res chain seq x y z
N MET A 1 33.95 8.45 -3.85
CA MET A 1 32.55 8.10 -4.16
C MET A 1 31.99 9.13 -5.14
N ARG A 2 31.44 8.73 -6.29
CA ARG A 2 30.77 9.65 -7.24
C ARG A 2 29.26 9.68 -6.95
N VAL A 3 28.79 10.77 -6.36
CA VAL A 3 27.40 10.95 -5.92
C VAL A 3 26.36 10.75 -7.04
N PRO A 4 26.55 11.24 -8.28
CA PRO A 4 25.55 11.03 -9.34
C PRO A 4 25.29 9.56 -9.67
N THR A 5 26.34 8.73 -9.73
CA THR A 5 26.19 7.28 -9.98
C THR A 5 25.53 6.59 -8.78
N LEU A 6 25.84 7.03 -7.55
CA LEU A 6 25.19 6.55 -6.33
C LEU A 6 23.68 6.84 -6.35
N ILE A 7 23.27 8.06 -6.71
CA ILE A 7 21.85 8.43 -6.87
C ILE A 7 21.19 7.53 -7.91
N ALA A 8 21.78 7.44 -9.11
CA ALA A 8 21.22 6.66 -10.20
C ALA A 8 21.03 5.18 -9.84
N VAL A 9 22.03 4.53 -9.23
CA VAL A 9 21.90 3.14 -8.77
C VAL A 9 20.82 2.99 -7.70
N SER A 10 20.71 3.97 -6.79
CA SER A 10 19.70 3.94 -5.71
C SER A 10 18.29 4.09 -6.27
N THR A 11 18.10 4.94 -7.28
CA THR A 11 16.82 5.10 -8.00
C THR A 11 16.42 3.80 -8.70
N VAL A 12 17.34 3.17 -9.44
CA VAL A 12 17.04 1.90 -10.12
C VAL A 12 16.69 0.81 -9.11
N ALA A 13 17.46 0.69 -8.01
CA ALA A 13 17.18 -0.29 -6.98
C ALA A 13 15.79 -0.11 -6.36
N TRP A 14 15.43 1.11 -5.94
CA TRP A 14 14.12 1.42 -5.37
C TRP A 14 12.99 1.12 -6.34
N ALA A 15 13.04 1.72 -7.53
CA ALA A 15 12.00 1.58 -8.54
C ALA A 15 11.78 0.11 -8.91
N LEU A 16 12.86 -0.68 -9.05
CA LEU A 16 12.73 -2.09 -9.38
C LEU A 16 12.09 -2.90 -8.24
N VAL A 17 12.41 -2.63 -6.97
CA VAL A 17 11.75 -3.33 -5.84
C VAL A 17 10.26 -3.03 -5.85
N ILE A 18 9.87 -1.75 -6.00
CA ILE A 18 8.46 -1.36 -6.02
C ILE A 18 7.73 -1.93 -7.24
N VAL A 19 8.33 -1.89 -8.43
CA VAL A 19 7.75 -2.50 -9.63
C VAL A 19 7.58 -4.01 -9.45
N LEU A 20 8.53 -4.69 -8.80
CA LEU A 20 8.38 -6.11 -8.53
C LEU A 20 7.28 -6.38 -7.51
N HIS A 21 7.12 -5.53 -6.49
CA HIS A 21 6.06 -5.68 -5.50
C HIS A 21 4.67 -5.39 -6.11
N GLU A 22 4.46 -4.16 -6.56
CA GLU A 22 3.16 -3.69 -7.04
C GLU A 22 2.78 -4.30 -8.38
N VAL A 23 3.65 -4.18 -9.38
CA VAL A 23 3.29 -4.57 -10.74
C VAL A 23 3.48 -6.08 -10.92
N VAL A 24 4.70 -6.59 -10.76
CA VAL A 24 4.95 -8.01 -11.09
C VAL A 24 4.32 -8.94 -10.05
N GLY A 25 4.32 -8.57 -8.78
CA GLY A 25 3.74 -9.33 -7.68
C GLY A 25 2.21 -9.39 -7.78
N HIS A 26 1.54 -8.24 -7.63
CA HIS A 26 0.08 -8.20 -7.66
C HIS A 26 -0.47 -8.40 -9.07
N VAL A 27 -0.13 -7.56 -10.05
CA VAL A 27 -0.69 -7.69 -11.42
C VAL A 27 -0.31 -9.04 -12.04
N GLY A 28 0.95 -9.46 -11.89
CA GLY A 28 1.40 -10.75 -12.42
C GLY A 28 0.66 -11.93 -11.81
N SER A 29 0.45 -11.96 -10.48
CA SER A 29 -0.33 -13.03 -9.85
C SER A 29 -1.81 -12.95 -10.21
N ALA A 30 -2.40 -11.75 -10.28
CA ALA A 30 -3.77 -11.55 -10.72
C ALA A 30 -4.00 -12.13 -12.13
N VAL A 31 -3.12 -11.83 -13.08
CA VAL A 31 -3.19 -12.37 -14.45
C VAL A 31 -3.09 -13.90 -14.45
N LEU A 32 -2.17 -14.48 -13.67
CA LEU A 32 -2.02 -15.94 -13.56
C LEU A 32 -3.22 -16.64 -12.93
N LEU A 33 -3.91 -15.95 -12.01
CA LEU A 33 -5.09 -16.46 -11.30
C LEU A 33 -6.41 -16.12 -12.03
N GLY A 34 -6.36 -15.43 -13.17
CA GLY A 34 -7.54 -15.00 -13.91
C GLY A 34 -8.34 -13.89 -13.24
N ILE A 35 -7.72 -13.11 -12.35
CA ILE A 35 -8.34 -11.99 -11.64
C ILE A 35 -8.25 -10.74 -12.52
N PRO A 36 -9.38 -10.10 -12.89
CA PRO A 36 -9.34 -8.84 -13.62
C PRO A 36 -8.62 -7.74 -12.84
N VAL A 37 -7.62 -7.14 -13.49
CA VAL A 37 -6.91 -5.96 -12.99
C VAL A 37 -7.56 -4.71 -13.58
N TRP A 38 -7.93 -3.78 -12.69
CA TRP A 38 -8.61 -2.55 -13.04
C TRP A 38 -7.66 -1.37 -13.10
N ALA A 39 -6.75 -1.28 -12.12
CA ALA A 39 -5.67 -0.30 -12.12
C ALA A 39 -4.42 -0.79 -11.39
N VAL A 40 -3.30 -0.14 -11.65
CA VAL A 40 -2.03 -0.33 -10.94
C VAL A 40 -1.23 0.97 -10.93
N SER A 41 -0.54 1.26 -9.83
CA SER A 41 0.39 2.38 -9.69
C SER A 41 1.66 1.97 -8.93
N THR A 42 2.50 2.94 -8.55
CA THR A 42 3.68 2.69 -7.70
C THR A 42 3.35 2.43 -6.23
N VAL A 43 2.08 2.47 -5.83
CA VAL A 43 1.65 2.30 -4.42
C VAL A 43 0.51 1.33 -4.23
N GLU A 44 -0.20 0.97 -5.30
CA GLU A 44 -1.40 0.16 -5.16
C GLU A 44 -1.77 -0.55 -6.47
N THR A 45 -2.38 -1.72 -6.32
CA THR A 45 -2.99 -2.50 -7.40
C THR A 45 -4.45 -2.79 -7.09
N TRP A 46 -5.33 -2.49 -8.04
CA TRP A 46 -6.77 -2.63 -7.92
C TRP A 46 -7.26 -3.78 -8.80
N THR A 47 -7.97 -4.71 -8.20
CA THR A 47 -8.44 -5.94 -8.84
C THR A 47 -9.87 -6.27 -8.43
N GLU A 48 -10.48 -7.18 -9.18
CA GLU A 48 -11.78 -7.71 -8.80
C GLU A 48 -11.73 -8.46 -7.46
N PRO A 49 -12.77 -8.29 -6.61
CA PRO A 49 -13.18 -9.22 -5.56
C PRO A 49 -12.84 -10.69 -5.73
N THR A 50 -11.88 -11.15 -4.93
CA THR A 50 -11.56 -12.57 -4.79
C THR A 50 -11.41 -12.98 -3.33
N ALA A 51 -12.02 -14.11 -2.99
CA ALA A 51 -12.02 -14.69 -1.64
C ALA A 51 -11.25 -16.01 -1.59
N GLY A 52 -11.11 -16.55 -0.38
CA GLY A 52 -10.52 -17.86 -0.14
C GLY A 52 -9.03 -17.93 -0.54
N LEU A 53 -8.62 -19.11 -1.04
CA LEU A 53 -7.21 -19.37 -1.36
C LEU A 53 -6.69 -18.49 -2.51
N ILE A 54 -7.53 -18.18 -3.49
CA ILE A 54 -7.16 -17.35 -4.65
C ILE A 54 -6.80 -15.94 -4.17
N GLY A 55 -7.68 -15.30 -3.39
CA GLY A 55 -7.42 -13.96 -2.84
C GLY A 55 -6.17 -13.94 -1.95
N ARG A 56 -6.02 -14.93 -1.06
CA ARG A 56 -4.82 -15.05 -0.20
C ARG A 56 -3.53 -15.24 -1.00
N THR A 57 -3.57 -15.97 -2.11
CA THR A 57 -2.41 -16.20 -2.98
C THR A 57 -2.01 -14.91 -3.70
N PHE A 58 -2.99 -14.19 -4.24
CA PHE A 58 -2.78 -12.87 -4.86
C PHE A 58 -2.13 -11.88 -3.87
N LEU A 59 -2.64 -11.81 -2.65
CA LEU A 59 -2.11 -10.93 -1.60
C LEU A 59 -0.68 -11.31 -1.17
N ALA A 60 -0.38 -12.61 -1.05
CA ALA A 60 0.94 -13.08 -0.62
C ALA A 60 2.03 -12.89 -1.69
N ALA A 61 1.65 -12.88 -2.96
CA ALA A 61 2.58 -12.96 -4.10
C ALA A 61 3.66 -11.88 -4.07
N SER A 62 3.29 -10.62 -3.81
CA SER A 62 4.20 -9.46 -3.82
C SER A 62 5.24 -9.51 -2.72
N THR A 63 4.83 -9.93 -1.52
CA THR A 63 5.74 -10.13 -0.39
C THR A 63 6.71 -11.28 -0.67
N VAL A 64 6.20 -12.42 -1.17
CA VAL A 64 7.02 -13.58 -1.54
C VAL A 64 8.03 -13.23 -2.62
N LEU A 65 7.60 -12.51 -3.67
CA LEU A 65 8.46 -12.11 -4.78
C LEU A 65 9.62 -11.22 -4.33
N ASN A 66 9.38 -10.30 -3.38
CA ASN A 66 10.45 -9.50 -2.78
C ASN A 66 11.45 -10.35 -1.99
N PHE A 67 11.01 -11.35 -1.23
CA PHE A 67 11.94 -12.25 -0.55
C PHE A 67 12.77 -13.08 -1.52
N VAL A 68 12.12 -13.64 -2.55
CA VAL A 68 12.78 -14.44 -3.59
C VAL A 68 13.81 -13.61 -4.34
N THR A 69 13.42 -12.43 -4.84
CA THR A 69 14.32 -11.58 -5.63
C THR A 69 15.44 -10.98 -4.78
N GLY A 70 15.17 -10.63 -3.53
CA GLY A 70 16.20 -10.21 -2.57
C GLY A 70 17.22 -11.32 -2.28
N GLY A 71 16.75 -12.56 -2.10
CA GLY A 71 17.59 -13.74 -1.94
C GLY A 71 18.44 -14.03 -3.18
N LEU A 72 17.84 -13.98 -4.37
CA LEU A 72 18.56 -14.14 -5.64
C LEU A 72 19.63 -13.06 -5.84
N ALA A 73 19.35 -11.81 -5.46
CA ALA A 73 20.33 -10.73 -5.54
C ALA A 73 21.52 -10.96 -4.58
N LEU A 74 21.28 -11.49 -3.38
CA LEU A 74 22.37 -11.90 -2.48
C LEU A 74 23.21 -13.03 -3.06
N LEU A 75 22.57 -14.02 -3.71
CA LEU A 75 23.27 -15.11 -4.40
C LEU A 75 24.09 -14.58 -5.58
N ALA A 76 23.52 -13.70 -6.40
CA ALA A 76 24.21 -13.05 -7.51
C ALA A 76 25.40 -12.21 -7.03
N LEU A 77 25.28 -11.54 -5.89
CA LEU A 77 26.36 -10.79 -5.25
C LEU A 77 27.53 -11.70 -4.82
N ARG A 78 27.28 -13.01 -4.63
CA ARG A 78 28.36 -13.99 -4.41
C ARG A 78 29.16 -14.29 -5.66
N SER A 79 28.63 -14.03 -6.84
CA SER A 79 29.27 -14.40 -8.10
C SER A 79 30.52 -13.57 -8.35
N ARG A 80 31.63 -14.26 -8.69
CA ARG A 80 32.88 -13.64 -9.14
C ARG A 80 32.72 -12.95 -10.52
N ARG A 81 31.61 -13.20 -11.23
CA ARG A 81 31.31 -12.56 -12.51
C ARG A 81 30.90 -11.08 -12.35
N VAL A 82 30.36 -10.69 -11.19
CA VAL A 82 29.96 -9.30 -10.93
C VAL A 82 31.16 -8.49 -10.45
N LYS A 83 31.93 -7.95 -11.41
CA LYS A 83 33.17 -7.18 -11.16
C LYS A 83 32.95 -5.69 -10.90
N SER A 84 31.89 -5.10 -11.45
CA SER A 84 31.62 -3.66 -11.31
C SER A 84 31.16 -3.31 -9.89
N ALA A 85 31.85 -2.37 -9.24
CA ALA A 85 31.47 -1.87 -7.91
C ALA A 85 30.04 -1.31 -7.89
N ALA A 86 29.61 -0.63 -8.97
CA ALA A 86 28.24 -0.12 -9.10
C ALA A 86 27.20 -1.23 -9.20
N SER A 87 27.49 -2.31 -9.93
CA SER A 87 26.57 -3.45 -10.03
C SER A 87 26.51 -4.26 -8.73
N ARG A 88 27.64 -4.41 -8.02
CA ARG A 88 27.66 -5.03 -6.68
C ARG A 88 26.86 -4.19 -5.68
N TYR A 89 27.02 -2.86 -5.75
CA TYR A 89 26.27 -1.93 -4.93
C TYR A 89 24.77 -1.97 -5.22
N PHE A 90 24.39 -2.00 -6.50
CA PHE A 90 23.00 -2.20 -6.92
C PHE A 90 22.42 -3.48 -6.32
N LEU A 91 23.10 -4.63 -6.49
CA LEU A 91 22.63 -5.92 -5.95
C LEU A 91 22.50 -5.88 -4.42
N TRP A 92 23.44 -5.23 -3.74
CA TRP A 92 23.39 -5.04 -2.29
C TRP A 92 22.20 -4.19 -1.86
N LEU A 93 21.98 -3.02 -2.49
CA LEU A 93 20.82 -2.17 -2.20
C LEU A 93 19.52 -2.90 -2.52
N PHE A 94 19.39 -3.45 -3.72
CA PHE A 94 18.20 -4.16 -4.18
C PHE A 94 17.84 -5.32 -3.24
N ALA A 95 18.83 -6.14 -2.84
CA ALA A 95 18.62 -7.20 -1.86
C ALA A 95 18.12 -6.64 -0.52
N THR A 96 18.79 -5.60 -0.01
CA THR A 96 18.47 -5.00 1.29
C THR A 96 17.05 -4.44 1.30
N ILE A 97 16.68 -3.65 0.28
CA ILE A 97 15.36 -3.03 0.17
C ILE A 97 14.28 -4.10 -0.01
N SER A 98 14.49 -5.09 -0.89
CA SER A 98 13.49 -6.13 -1.15
C SER A 98 13.17 -6.94 0.12
N LEU A 99 14.22 -7.38 0.84
CA LEU A 99 14.04 -8.10 2.11
C LEU A 99 13.40 -7.22 3.19
N MET A 100 13.75 -5.92 3.23
CA MET A 100 13.18 -4.96 4.18
C MET A 100 11.69 -4.70 3.91
N ILE A 101 11.29 -4.47 2.66
CA ILE A 101 9.88 -4.25 2.29
C ILE A 101 9.08 -5.51 2.58
N GLY A 102 9.57 -6.69 2.19
CA GLY A 102 8.91 -7.95 2.52
C GLY A 102 8.73 -8.15 4.03
N ALA A 103 9.77 -7.86 4.83
CA ALA A 103 9.69 -7.95 6.29
C ALA A 103 8.73 -6.92 6.90
N ALA A 104 8.74 -5.68 6.42
CA ALA A 104 7.84 -4.63 6.88
C ALA A 104 6.37 -4.99 6.58
N ASN A 105 6.08 -5.57 5.42
CA ASN A 105 4.74 -6.03 5.06
C ASN A 105 4.23 -7.08 6.07
N LEU A 106 5.09 -8.02 6.50
CA LEU A 106 4.76 -9.00 7.56
C LEU A 106 4.59 -8.36 8.95
N ILE A 107 5.43 -7.39 9.33
CA ILE A 107 5.42 -6.80 10.69
C ILE A 107 4.22 -5.86 10.88
N VAL A 108 4.00 -4.95 9.93
CA VAL A 108 3.02 -3.86 10.05
C VAL A 108 1.63 -4.30 9.56
N GLY A 109 1.57 -5.46 8.88
CA GLY A 109 0.36 -6.10 8.42
C GLY A 109 0.21 -6.05 6.91
N GLY A 110 0.45 -4.90 6.25
CA GLY A 110 0.37 -4.77 4.78
C GLY A 110 -0.72 -5.63 4.13
N ASP A 111 -0.33 -6.43 3.13
CA ASP A 111 -1.20 -7.43 2.46
C ASP A 111 -1.63 -8.56 3.41
N TRP A 112 -0.76 -8.90 4.36
CA TRP A 112 -0.98 -10.00 5.31
C TRP A 112 -2.12 -9.72 6.29
N ARG A 113 -2.46 -8.45 6.56
CA ARG A 113 -3.62 -8.09 7.36
C ARG A 113 -4.90 -8.63 6.73
N GLN A 114 -4.99 -8.60 5.40
CA GLN A 114 -6.10 -9.13 4.63
C GLN A 114 -6.03 -10.65 4.51
N ILE A 115 -4.83 -11.24 4.34
CA ILE A 115 -4.66 -12.70 4.35
C ILE A 115 -5.18 -13.32 5.65
N LEU A 116 -4.92 -12.65 6.78
CA LEU A 116 -5.32 -13.08 8.11
C LEU A 116 -6.78 -12.74 8.46
N ALA A 117 -7.52 -12.10 7.56
CA ALA A 117 -8.96 -11.87 7.76
C ALA A 117 -9.70 -13.21 7.84
N GLY A 118 -10.59 -13.33 8.83
CA GLY A 118 -11.37 -14.55 9.10
C GLY A 118 -10.58 -15.72 9.67
N LEU A 119 -9.31 -15.55 10.08
CA LEU A 119 -8.56 -16.58 10.80
C LEU A 119 -8.63 -16.37 12.31
N GLU A 120 -9.08 -17.40 13.03
CA GLU A 120 -9.08 -17.44 14.50
C GLU A 120 -8.05 -18.45 15.05
N PRO A 121 -7.39 -18.19 16.20
CA PRO A 121 -7.42 -16.94 16.97
C PRO A 121 -6.60 -15.84 16.28
N ARG A 122 -7.24 -14.71 15.97
CA ARG A 122 -6.63 -13.68 15.11
C ARG A 122 -5.35 -13.07 15.67
N GLY A 123 -5.33 -12.79 16.97
CA GLY A 123 -4.17 -12.23 17.66
C GLY A 123 -2.94 -13.14 17.58
N LEU A 124 -3.16 -14.46 17.64
CA LEU A 124 -2.08 -15.45 17.55
C LEU A 124 -1.46 -15.47 16.15
N TRP A 125 -2.29 -15.47 15.11
CA TRP A 125 -1.81 -15.42 13.72
C TRP A 125 -1.07 -14.12 13.41
N ARG A 126 -1.60 -12.97 13.85
CA ARG A 126 -0.93 -11.66 13.71
C ARG A 126 0.43 -11.67 14.41
N ALA A 127 0.50 -12.15 15.65
CA ALA A 127 1.75 -12.25 16.41
C ALA A 127 2.76 -13.19 15.73
N GLY A 128 2.31 -14.34 15.22
CA GLY A 128 3.14 -15.30 14.50
C GLY A 128 3.75 -14.71 13.22
N ILE A 129 2.93 -14.06 12.38
CA ILE A 129 3.40 -13.41 11.15
C ILE A 129 4.34 -12.24 11.45
N ALA A 130 4.04 -11.42 12.46
CA ALA A 130 4.92 -10.35 12.89
C ALA A 130 6.28 -10.87 13.41
N ALA A 131 6.29 -11.99 14.14
CA ALA A 131 7.52 -12.65 14.59
C ALA A 131 8.36 -13.17 13.42
N VAL A 132 7.73 -13.78 12.41
CA VAL A 132 8.40 -14.19 11.16
C VAL A 132 8.96 -12.96 10.44
N GLY A 133 8.18 -11.88 10.35
CA GLY A 133 8.61 -10.61 9.78
C GLY A 133 9.85 -10.04 10.49
N MET A 134 9.87 -10.06 11.83
CA MET A 134 11.01 -9.60 12.63
C MET A 134 12.26 -10.46 12.37
N LEU A 135 12.10 -11.79 12.29
CA LEU A 135 13.21 -12.68 11.94
C LEU A 135 13.75 -12.35 10.54
N MET A 136 12.86 -12.16 9.56
CA MET A 136 13.23 -11.79 8.20
C MET A 136 13.87 -10.41 8.14
N ALA A 137 13.46 -9.45 8.96
CA ALA A 137 14.10 -8.14 9.08
C ALA A 137 15.54 -8.27 9.60
N VAL A 138 15.79 -9.12 10.61
CA VAL A 138 17.15 -9.39 11.10
C VAL A 138 18.01 -10.04 10.01
N VAL A 139 17.47 -11.02 9.29
CA VAL A 139 18.16 -11.69 8.18
C VAL A 139 18.48 -10.68 7.06
N GLY A 140 17.48 -9.90 6.65
CA GLY A 140 17.59 -8.85 5.63
C GLY A 140 18.50 -7.69 6.02
N TYR A 141 18.71 -7.47 7.32
CA TYR A 141 19.67 -6.49 7.82
C TYR A 141 21.10 -7.07 7.87
N VAL A 142 21.27 -8.26 8.45
CA VAL A 142 22.60 -8.82 8.73
C VAL A 142 23.27 -9.40 7.50
N LEU A 143 22.55 -10.15 6.66
CA LEU A 143 23.17 -10.86 5.53
C LEU A 143 23.74 -9.93 4.46
N PRO A 144 23.04 -8.87 3.98
CA PRO A 144 23.62 -7.97 2.99
C PRO A 144 24.85 -7.24 3.54
N LEU A 145 24.82 -6.81 4.81
CA LEU A 145 25.96 -6.16 5.46
C LEU A 145 27.19 -7.06 5.51
N ARG A 146 27.02 -8.31 6.00
CA ARG A 146 28.10 -9.31 6.02
C ARG A 146 28.64 -9.60 4.64
N ARG A 147 27.79 -9.56 3.60
CA ARG A 147 28.18 -10.02 2.27
C ARG A 147 29.05 -9.03 1.51
N TRP A 148 28.81 -7.73 1.66
CA TRP A 148 29.50 -6.75 0.81
C TRP A 148 29.91 -5.46 1.50
N MET A 149 29.18 -5.00 2.52
CA MET A 149 29.50 -3.74 3.19
C MET A 149 30.76 -3.90 4.05
N PRO A 150 31.91 -3.29 3.69
CA PRO A 150 33.13 -3.38 4.48
C PRO A 150 32.96 -2.66 5.83
N ASP A 151 33.87 -2.91 6.76
CA ASP A 151 33.92 -2.12 7.97
C ASP A 151 34.40 -0.70 7.67
N LEU A 152 33.57 0.29 8.02
CA LEU A 152 33.80 1.71 7.75
C LEU A 152 33.81 2.54 9.03
N ARG A 153 34.07 1.92 10.19
CA ARG A 153 34.15 2.63 11.49
C ARG A 153 35.10 3.83 11.45
N GLU A 154 36.24 3.68 10.78
CA GLU A 154 37.23 4.75 10.61
C GLU A 154 36.84 5.78 9.53
N ASN A 155 35.83 5.48 8.71
CA ASN A 155 35.35 6.33 7.62
C ASN A 155 33.84 6.56 7.70
N ARG A 156 33.38 7.06 8.87
CA ARG A 156 31.96 7.31 9.15
C ARG A 156 31.28 8.19 8.10
N ARG A 157 32.00 9.17 7.52
CA ARG A 157 31.46 10.02 6.45
C ARG A 157 31.16 9.23 5.18
N LEU A 158 31.99 8.25 4.82
CA LEU A 158 31.73 7.37 3.69
C LEU A 158 30.54 6.46 3.97
N GLN A 159 30.47 5.89 5.17
CA GLN A 159 29.36 5.05 5.61
C GLN A 159 28.02 5.80 5.55
N LEU A 160 27.95 7.00 6.11
CA LEU A 160 26.75 7.83 6.03
C LEU A 160 26.39 8.18 4.58
N LYS A 161 27.37 8.46 3.71
CA LYS A 161 27.08 8.74 2.30
C LYS A 161 26.44 7.55 1.58
N ILE A 162 26.94 6.33 1.77
CA ILE A 162 26.42 5.14 1.09
C ILE A 162 25.12 4.61 1.70
N THR A 163 24.70 5.09 2.87
CA THR A 163 23.42 4.69 3.48
C THR A 163 22.36 5.79 3.42
N ALA A 164 22.72 7.04 3.72
CA ALA A 164 21.78 8.15 3.80
C ALA A 164 21.36 8.68 2.43
N ILE A 165 22.28 8.72 1.43
CA ILE A 165 21.92 9.17 0.07
C ILE A 165 20.87 8.24 -0.55
N PRO A 166 21.00 6.90 -0.52
CA PRO A 166 19.94 6.01 -0.99
C PRO A 166 18.61 6.26 -0.29
N VAL A 167 18.57 6.35 1.03
CA VAL A 167 17.34 6.61 1.79
C VAL A 167 16.68 7.92 1.35
N ALA A 168 17.45 9.00 1.22
CA ALA A 168 16.93 10.26 0.71
C ALA A 168 16.40 10.13 -0.72
N VAL A 169 17.10 9.42 -1.59
CA VAL A 169 16.64 9.14 -2.97
C VAL A 169 15.35 8.34 -2.98
N TRP A 170 15.21 7.32 -2.13
CA TRP A 170 14.00 6.49 -2.06
C TRP A 170 12.79 7.34 -1.67
N ILE A 171 12.93 8.13 -0.60
CA ILE A 171 11.86 9.02 -0.13
C ILE A 171 11.47 9.99 -1.25
N VAL A 172 12.44 10.67 -1.87
CA VAL A 172 12.16 11.65 -2.93
C VAL A 172 11.51 10.99 -4.15
N VAL A 173 12.06 9.87 -4.64
CA VAL A 173 11.51 9.17 -5.83
C VAL A 173 10.09 8.68 -5.53
N GLN A 174 9.86 8.13 -4.33
CA GLN A 174 8.54 7.68 -3.92
C GLN A 174 7.56 8.84 -3.84
N THR A 175 7.90 9.92 -3.12
CA THR A 175 7.06 11.12 -3.02
C THR A 175 6.69 11.67 -4.40
N LEU A 176 7.68 11.82 -5.29
CA LEU A 176 7.44 12.35 -6.63
C LEU A 176 6.53 11.45 -7.47
N SER A 177 6.64 10.12 -7.33
CA SER A 177 5.74 9.19 -8.03
C SER A 177 4.29 9.29 -7.58
N MET A 178 4.03 9.86 -6.39
CA MET A 178 2.71 9.91 -5.79
C MET A 178 1.98 11.23 -6.05
N ILE A 179 2.72 12.31 -6.33
CA ILE A 179 2.14 13.62 -6.68
C ILE A 179 1.14 13.51 -7.85
N PRO A 180 1.45 12.83 -8.97
CA PRO A 180 0.53 12.76 -10.10
C PRO A 180 -0.48 11.61 -9.97
N ASN A 181 -0.52 10.87 -8.86
CA ASN A 181 -1.33 9.66 -8.74
C ASN A 181 -2.81 10.00 -8.45
N PRO A 182 -3.72 9.89 -9.44
CA PRO A 182 -5.15 10.11 -9.21
C PRO A 182 -5.75 9.05 -8.29
N LEU A 183 -5.18 7.84 -8.22
CA LEU A 183 -5.64 6.78 -7.33
C LEU A 183 -5.39 7.12 -5.86
N GLY A 184 -4.37 7.94 -5.57
CA GLY A 184 -4.07 8.39 -4.21
C GLY A 184 -5.06 9.43 -3.65
N ALA A 185 -5.89 10.02 -4.51
CA ALA A 185 -6.92 11.00 -4.15
C ALA A 185 -8.34 10.40 -4.09
N LEU A 186 -8.52 9.16 -4.58
CA LEU A 186 -9.80 8.48 -4.52
C LEU A 186 -9.99 7.86 -3.13
N PRO A 187 -11.14 8.09 -2.46
CA PRO A 187 -11.60 7.16 -1.44
C PRO A 187 -11.67 5.79 -2.09
N ILE A 188 -11.03 4.77 -1.51
CA ILE A 188 -10.85 3.45 -2.12
C ILE A 188 -12.20 2.70 -2.14
N VAL A 189 -13.10 3.13 -3.01
CA VAL A 189 -14.43 2.54 -3.20
C VAL A 189 -14.28 1.48 -4.27
N GLY A 190 -13.89 0.27 -3.87
CA GLY A 190 -13.92 -0.86 -4.80
C GLY A 190 -12.91 -1.96 -4.57
N SER A 191 -11.90 -1.80 -3.72
CA SER A 191 -11.18 -2.99 -3.29
C SER A 191 -12.12 -3.81 -2.41
N VAL A 192 -12.27 -5.09 -2.75
CA VAL A 192 -12.91 -6.18 -1.97
C VAL A 192 -12.69 -6.12 -0.47
N TYR A 193 -11.59 -5.49 -0.08
CA TYR A 193 -11.07 -5.38 1.26
C TYR A 193 -10.99 -3.91 1.68
N TRP A 194 -11.99 -3.12 1.30
CA TRP A 194 -12.29 -1.86 1.95
C TRP A 194 -12.50 -2.13 3.43
N ASN A 195 -11.43 -1.96 4.22
CA ASN A 195 -11.55 -1.73 5.64
C ASN A 195 -11.71 -0.21 5.79
N PRO A 196 -12.87 0.30 6.24
CA PRO A 196 -13.10 1.75 6.28
C PRO A 196 -12.19 2.52 7.26
N GLY A 197 -11.31 1.83 8.00
CA GLY A 197 -10.21 2.43 8.77
C GLY A 197 -8.81 2.36 8.12
N THR A 198 -8.65 1.77 6.93
CA THR A 198 -7.36 1.70 6.21
C THR A 198 -7.45 2.35 4.84
N ASN A 199 -7.87 3.63 4.81
CA ASN A 199 -7.41 4.53 3.76
C ASN A 199 -5.89 4.47 3.80
N VAL A 200 -5.27 3.63 2.98
CA VAL A 200 -3.83 3.68 2.75
C VAL A 200 -3.62 4.91 1.86
N ASN A 201 -3.86 6.09 2.46
CA ASN A 201 -3.58 7.37 1.86
C ASN A 201 -2.13 7.27 1.37
N ALA A 202 -1.86 7.77 0.17
CA ALA A 202 -0.51 7.97 -0.32
C ALA A 202 0.44 8.46 0.81
N LEU A 203 -0.04 9.36 1.66
CA LEU A 203 0.67 9.82 2.84
C LEU A 203 1.11 8.69 3.81
N LEU A 204 0.26 7.71 4.11
CA LEU A 204 0.58 6.58 4.99
C LEU A 204 1.67 5.70 4.39
N VAL A 205 1.60 5.39 3.08
CA VAL A 205 2.66 4.63 2.38
C VAL A 205 3.99 5.39 2.46
N LEU A 206 3.95 6.72 2.28
CA LEU A 206 5.13 7.57 2.39
C LEU A 206 5.68 7.59 3.83
N VAL A 207 4.84 7.76 4.84
CA VAL A 207 5.23 7.74 6.26
C VAL A 207 5.83 6.39 6.64
N GLN A 208 5.20 5.28 6.23
CA GLN A 208 5.71 3.93 6.46
C GLN A 208 7.06 3.72 5.78
N THR A 209 7.18 4.14 4.52
CA THR A 209 8.44 4.07 3.75
C THR A 209 9.55 4.88 4.41
N ALA A 210 9.27 6.12 4.79
CA ALA A 210 10.23 7.00 5.44
C ALA A 210 10.65 6.46 6.82
N SER A 211 9.70 5.99 7.62
CA SER A 211 9.95 5.44 8.97
C SER A 211 10.79 4.16 8.90
N THR A 212 10.44 3.24 8.00
CA THR A 212 11.18 1.98 7.80
C THR A 212 12.60 2.27 7.29
N SER A 213 12.74 3.20 6.36
CA SER A 213 14.05 3.60 5.82
C SER A 213 14.92 4.32 6.85
N ALA A 214 14.32 5.16 7.70
CA ALA A 214 15.00 5.83 8.80
C ALA A 214 15.46 4.83 9.87
N LEU A 215 14.61 3.85 10.22
CA LEU A 215 14.98 2.77 11.13
C LEU A 215 16.15 1.97 10.56
N TRP A 216 16.11 1.58 9.29
CA TRP A 216 17.22 0.90 8.65
C TRP A 216 18.50 1.73 8.66
N LEU A 217 18.41 3.03 8.35
CA LEU A 217 19.55 3.95 8.40
C LEU A 217 20.17 4.00 9.80
N ALA A 218 19.34 4.10 10.83
CA ALA A 218 19.76 4.08 12.23
C ALA A 218 20.43 2.75 12.58
N LEU A 219 19.80 1.62 12.24
CA LEU A 219 20.35 0.29 12.50
C LEU A 219 21.73 0.12 11.85
N VAL A 220 21.86 0.39 10.54
CA VAL A 220 23.13 0.24 9.80
C VAL A 220 24.22 1.13 10.39
N ASN A 221 23.89 2.29 10.93
CA ASN A 221 24.89 3.25 11.40
C ASN A 221 25.21 3.19 12.88
N LEU A 222 24.31 2.65 13.71
CA LEU A 222 24.44 2.67 15.16
C LEU A 222 24.68 1.29 15.76
N VAL A 223 24.20 0.21 15.11
CA VAL A 223 24.28 -1.13 15.68
C VAL A 223 25.53 -1.85 15.18
N PRO A 224 26.48 -2.22 16.08
CA PRO A 224 27.64 -3.02 15.71
C PRO A 224 27.19 -4.38 15.17
N ARG A 225 27.65 -4.74 13.97
CA ARG A 225 27.38 -6.04 13.35
C ARG A 225 28.57 -6.49 12.53
N PRO A 226 28.74 -7.80 12.30
CA PRO A 226 29.79 -8.29 11.40
C PRO A 226 29.60 -7.72 10.00
N ARG A 227 30.68 -7.15 9.47
CA ARG A 227 30.77 -6.54 8.15
C ARG A 227 31.55 -7.47 7.21
N SER A 228 31.54 -7.16 5.93
CA SER A 228 32.41 -7.82 4.96
C SER A 228 33.88 -7.62 5.31
N ALA A 229 34.71 -8.63 5.06
CA ALA A 229 36.16 -8.56 5.21
C ALA A 229 36.86 -7.87 4.03
N GLU A 230 36.09 -7.44 3.01
CA GLU A 230 36.60 -6.70 1.87
C GLU A 230 37.14 -5.31 2.30
N PRO A 231 38.12 -4.76 1.58
CA PRO A 231 38.67 -3.44 1.90
C PRO A 231 37.67 -2.32 1.56
N ALA A 232 37.81 -1.13 2.18
CA ALA A 232 36.94 0.01 1.96
C ALA A 232 36.92 0.50 0.49
N GLU A 233 37.98 0.23 -0.27
CA GLU A 233 38.08 0.55 -1.69
C GLU A 233 37.10 -0.26 -2.54
N SER A 234 36.68 -1.44 -2.08
CA SER A 234 35.76 -2.34 -2.80
C SER A 234 34.38 -1.71 -3.07
N ILE A 235 34.00 -0.70 -2.30
CA ILE A 235 32.73 0.04 -2.43
C ILE A 235 32.89 1.36 -3.18
N ARG A 236 34.09 1.69 -3.68
CA ARG A 236 34.36 2.97 -4.34
C ARG A 236 33.64 3.03 -5.70
N LEU A 237 32.50 3.72 -5.73
CA LEU A 237 31.79 3.98 -7.00
C LEU A 237 32.53 5.03 -7.83
N THR A 238 32.89 4.62 -9.04
CA THR A 238 33.38 5.48 -10.13
C THR A 238 32.19 6.01 -10.94
N ARG A 239 32.46 6.97 -11.84
CA ARG A 239 31.42 7.50 -12.74
C ARG A 239 31.08 6.42 -13.76
N SER A 240 29.82 6.03 -13.86
CA SER A 240 29.33 5.10 -14.87
C SER A 240 28.26 5.76 -15.73
N LYS A 241 28.54 5.93 -17.04
CA LYS A 241 27.58 6.50 -17.99
C LYS A 241 26.34 5.63 -18.12
N THR A 242 26.52 4.30 -18.14
CA THR A 242 25.43 3.32 -18.20
C THR A 242 24.47 3.48 -17.04
N TRP A 243 24.97 3.48 -15.79
CA TRP A 243 24.10 3.64 -14.62
C TRP A 243 23.41 5.00 -14.57
N LEU A 244 24.08 6.07 -15.00
CA LEU A 244 23.46 7.40 -15.08
C LEU A 244 22.30 7.41 -16.08
N ALA A 245 22.48 6.84 -17.27
CA ALA A 245 21.43 6.74 -18.27
C ALA A 245 20.27 5.85 -17.78
N SER A 246 20.57 4.66 -17.23
CA SER A 246 19.57 3.77 -16.68
C SER A 246 18.78 4.41 -15.54
N GLY A 247 19.45 5.11 -14.62
CA GLY A 247 18.79 5.81 -13.52
C GLY A 247 17.84 6.90 -13.99
N LEU A 248 18.23 7.68 -15.01
CA LEU A 248 17.36 8.70 -15.59
C LEU A 248 16.14 8.08 -16.28
N ILE A 249 16.34 7.05 -17.11
CA ILE A 249 15.25 6.37 -17.82
C ILE A 249 14.27 5.76 -16.82
N VAL A 250 14.78 5.01 -15.84
CA VAL A 250 13.95 4.38 -14.80
C VAL A 250 13.23 5.43 -13.96
N PHE A 251 13.89 6.53 -13.60
CA PHE A 251 13.24 7.64 -12.89
C PHE A 251 12.04 8.20 -13.66
N VAL A 252 12.22 8.50 -14.96
CA VAL A 252 11.16 9.05 -15.80
C VAL A 252 10.00 8.06 -15.92
N ILE A 253 10.28 6.78 -16.20
CA ILE A 253 9.23 5.76 -16.30
C ILE A 253 8.50 5.60 -14.96
N PHE A 254 9.24 5.50 -13.86
CA PHE A 254 8.67 5.27 -12.54
C PHE A 254 7.81 6.45 -12.07
N VAL A 255 8.28 7.69 -12.25
CA VAL A 255 7.56 8.88 -11.76
C VAL A 255 6.49 9.34 -12.74
N ALA A 256 6.78 9.40 -14.04
CA ALA A 256 5.89 10.02 -15.01
C ALA A 256 4.93 9.03 -15.70
N ALA A 257 5.25 7.73 -15.74
CA ALA A 257 4.37 6.73 -16.34
C ALA A 257 3.68 5.86 -15.27
N LEU A 258 4.44 5.26 -14.35
CA LEU A 258 3.87 4.42 -13.30
C LEU A 258 3.27 5.21 -12.14
N GLY A 259 3.81 6.39 -11.84
CA GLY A 259 3.32 7.27 -10.76
C GLY A 259 1.84 7.65 -10.91
N PRO A 260 1.41 8.19 -12.08
CA PRO A 260 -0.01 8.41 -12.37
C PRO A 260 -0.87 7.14 -12.39
N GLY A 261 -0.24 5.97 -12.41
CA GLY A 261 -0.91 4.70 -12.56
C GLY A 261 -1.44 4.44 -13.96
N PHE A 262 -1.73 3.16 -14.21
CA PHE A 262 -2.46 2.68 -15.37
C PHE A 262 -3.81 2.20 -14.89
N ALA A 263 -4.89 2.79 -15.37
CA ALA A 263 -6.26 2.34 -15.15
C ALA A 263 -6.93 2.08 -16.50
N ARG A 264 -7.88 1.15 -16.55
CA ARG A 264 -8.70 1.03 -17.77
C ARG A 264 -9.52 2.33 -17.94
N PRO A 265 -9.80 2.77 -19.18
CA PRO A 265 -10.55 4.00 -19.43
C PRO A 265 -11.91 4.03 -18.71
N GLU A 266 -12.61 2.90 -18.62
CA GLU A 266 -13.86 2.79 -17.85
C GLU A 266 -13.69 3.05 -16.34
N TYR A 267 -12.46 2.98 -15.83
CA TYR A 267 -12.10 3.15 -14.43
C TYR A 267 -11.20 4.37 -14.16
N VAL A 268 -11.03 5.30 -15.10
CA VAL A 268 -10.42 6.60 -14.78
C VAL A 268 -11.50 7.47 -14.15
N SER A 269 -11.24 8.07 -12.98
CA SER A 269 -12.18 8.97 -12.31
C SER A 269 -12.68 10.04 -13.29
N GLY A 270 -13.96 9.96 -13.63
CA GLY A 270 -14.63 11.00 -14.39
C GLY A 270 -14.95 12.20 -13.51
N PRO A 271 -15.40 13.33 -14.10
CA PRO A 271 -15.80 14.49 -13.33
C PRO A 271 -16.91 14.10 -12.33
N THR A 272 -16.73 14.52 -11.08
CA THR A 272 -17.78 14.41 -10.07
C THR A 272 -18.82 15.48 -10.37
N THR A 273 -20.09 15.08 -10.41
CA THR A 273 -21.20 15.99 -10.69
C THR A 273 -22.10 16.05 -9.47
N ILE A 274 -22.09 17.18 -8.77
CA ILE A 274 -23.03 17.43 -7.68
C ILE A 274 -24.41 17.62 -8.30
N LEU A 275 -25.40 16.87 -7.81
CA LEU A 275 -26.78 17.01 -8.26
C LEU A 275 -27.36 18.35 -7.80
N SER A 276 -28.39 18.84 -8.50
CA SER A 276 -29.12 20.00 -7.98
C SER A 276 -29.73 19.68 -6.61
N PRO A 277 -29.97 20.68 -5.73
CA PRO A 277 -30.54 20.44 -4.41
C PRO A 277 -31.86 19.66 -4.45
N GLU A 278 -32.70 19.91 -5.46
CA GLU A 278 -33.98 19.23 -5.65
C GLU A 278 -33.79 17.76 -6.04
N GLU A 279 -32.95 17.47 -7.04
CA GLU A 279 -32.63 16.10 -7.46
C GLU A 279 -31.92 15.31 -6.36
N GLY A 280 -30.99 15.95 -5.65
CA GLY A 280 -30.27 15.36 -4.54
C GLY A 280 -31.18 15.03 -3.36
N ALA A 281 -32.07 15.94 -2.97
CA ALA A 281 -33.05 15.70 -1.92
C ALA A 281 -34.03 14.58 -2.30
N ALA A 282 -34.48 14.54 -3.57
CA ALA A 282 -35.36 13.48 -4.06
C ALA A 282 -34.68 12.10 -3.97
N TYR A 283 -33.44 11.98 -4.47
CA TYR A 283 -32.70 10.71 -4.39
C TYR A 283 -32.38 10.32 -2.94
N ALA A 284 -31.98 11.28 -2.11
CA ALA A 284 -31.71 11.02 -0.70
C ALA A 284 -32.96 10.51 0.04
N ALA A 285 -34.15 11.02 -0.29
CA ALA A 285 -35.40 10.51 0.26
C ALA A 285 -35.71 9.08 -0.18
N GLU A 286 -35.36 8.69 -1.42
CA GLU A 286 -35.51 7.31 -1.92
C GLU A 286 -34.65 6.31 -1.13
N VAL A 287 -33.46 6.72 -0.68
CA VAL A 287 -32.51 5.84 0.02
C VAL A 287 -32.42 6.08 1.53
N ASP A 288 -33.23 6.99 2.08
CA ASP A 288 -33.10 7.43 3.48
C ASP A 288 -33.23 6.27 4.48
N GLU A 289 -34.23 5.43 4.29
CA GLU A 289 -34.48 4.26 5.12
C GLU A 289 -33.32 3.24 5.00
N ILE A 290 -32.76 3.05 3.81
CA ILE A 290 -31.62 2.15 3.57
C ILE A 290 -30.40 2.63 4.37
N VAL A 291 -30.10 3.93 4.29
CA VAL A 291 -28.99 4.54 5.04
C VAL A 291 -29.25 4.47 6.55
N GLU A 292 -30.48 4.76 6.99
CA GLU A 292 -30.86 4.72 8.41
C GLU A 292 -30.66 3.32 9.02
N ASN A 293 -31.12 2.29 8.31
CA ASN A 293 -30.96 0.91 8.76
C ASN A 293 -29.49 0.50 8.81
N MET A 294 -28.70 0.87 7.81
CA MET A 294 -27.25 0.62 7.80
C MET A 294 -26.56 1.28 9.01
N LEU A 295 -26.80 2.56 9.27
CA LEU A 295 -26.19 3.30 10.39
C LEU A 295 -26.68 2.80 11.75
N THR A 296 -27.94 2.40 11.85
CA THR A 296 -28.50 1.79 13.07
C THR A 296 -27.87 0.43 13.34
N GLY A 297 -27.79 -0.43 12.32
CA GLY A 297 -27.14 -1.74 12.43
C GLY A 297 -25.67 -1.61 12.81
N LEU A 298 -24.97 -0.63 12.22
CA LEU A 298 -23.61 -0.27 12.65
C LEU A 298 -23.58 0.10 14.12
N SER A 299 -24.38 1.07 14.56
CA SER A 299 -24.43 1.55 15.95
C SER A 299 -24.69 0.42 16.96
N GLN A 300 -25.55 -0.52 16.60
CA GLN A 300 -25.98 -1.64 17.46
C GLN A 300 -25.06 -2.86 17.40
N ASN A 301 -23.98 -2.82 16.61
CA ASN A 301 -23.15 -3.99 16.31
C ASN A 301 -23.95 -5.17 15.74
N ASP A 302 -24.99 -4.86 14.95
CA ASP A 302 -25.86 -5.85 14.30
C ASP A 302 -25.48 -5.96 12.82
N PHE A 303 -24.69 -6.98 12.50
CA PHE A 303 -24.25 -7.24 11.13
C PHE A 303 -25.42 -7.57 10.20
N ALA A 304 -26.47 -8.23 10.68
CA ALA A 304 -27.62 -8.59 9.85
C ALA A 304 -28.39 -7.34 9.42
N MET A 305 -28.56 -6.38 10.33
CA MET A 305 -29.17 -5.09 10.02
C MET A 305 -28.28 -4.22 9.14
N PHE A 306 -26.98 -4.13 9.46
CA PHE A 306 -26.00 -3.38 8.66
C PHE A 306 -25.90 -3.90 7.23
N GLY A 307 -25.85 -5.23 7.07
CA GLY A 307 -25.62 -5.90 5.80
C GLY A 307 -26.85 -6.06 4.91
N ARG A 308 -28.05 -5.73 5.40
CA ARG A 308 -29.33 -6.03 4.75
C ARG A 308 -29.41 -5.52 3.32
N ASP A 309 -28.99 -4.28 3.10
CA ASP A 309 -29.11 -3.57 1.82
C ASP A 309 -27.76 -3.43 1.09
N ILE A 310 -26.73 -4.14 1.57
CA ILE A 310 -25.41 -4.17 0.94
C ILE A 310 -25.40 -5.21 -0.17
N GLY A 311 -24.84 -4.84 -1.33
CA GLY A 311 -24.69 -5.77 -2.46
C GLY A 311 -23.96 -7.06 -2.05
N PRO A 312 -24.37 -8.26 -2.52
CA PRO A 312 -23.82 -9.54 -2.05
C PRO A 312 -22.30 -9.64 -2.16
N ARG A 313 -21.72 -9.00 -3.19
CA ARG A 313 -20.27 -8.95 -3.42
C ARG A 313 -19.54 -8.19 -2.31
N GLN A 314 -20.10 -7.07 -1.85
CA GLN A 314 -19.55 -6.26 -0.77
C GLN A 314 -19.83 -6.87 0.60
N LEU A 315 -21.02 -7.44 0.78
CA LEU A 315 -21.43 -8.04 2.04
C LEU A 315 -20.45 -9.13 2.51
N ALA A 316 -19.98 -9.97 1.59
CA ALA A 316 -18.98 -11.01 1.88
C ALA A 316 -17.64 -10.43 2.40
N GLY A 317 -17.26 -9.23 1.97
CA GLY A 317 -16.07 -8.53 2.48
C GLY A 317 -16.26 -7.98 3.89
N TYR A 318 -17.47 -7.51 4.20
CA TYR A 318 -17.82 -6.98 5.52
C TYR A 318 -18.00 -8.08 6.56
N GLU A 319 -18.58 -9.23 6.24
CA GLU A 319 -18.90 -10.27 7.23
C GLU A 319 -17.68 -10.68 8.08
N GLY A 320 -16.52 -10.88 7.45
CA GLY A 320 -15.30 -11.25 8.15
C GLY A 320 -14.56 -10.09 8.84
N THR A 321 -14.95 -8.83 8.59
CA THR A 321 -14.25 -7.63 9.06
C THR A 321 -15.10 -6.72 9.95
N PHE A 322 -16.41 -6.92 9.97
CA PHE A 322 -17.38 -6.08 10.66
C PHE A 322 -17.11 -5.91 12.15
N PRO A 323 -16.81 -6.96 12.95
CA PRO A 323 -16.49 -6.76 14.37
C PRO A 323 -15.29 -5.83 14.58
N GLN A 324 -14.24 -5.97 13.77
CA GLN A 324 -13.08 -5.08 13.84
C GLN A 324 -13.45 -3.65 13.42
N PHE A 325 -14.21 -3.52 12.33
CA PHE A 325 -14.64 -2.22 11.85
C PHE A 325 -15.47 -1.48 12.92
N TYR A 326 -16.38 -2.20 13.58
CA TYR A 326 -17.15 -1.70 14.71
C TYR A 326 -16.21 -1.26 15.84
N ASP A 327 -15.36 -2.13 16.37
CA ASP A 327 -14.48 -1.83 17.50
C ASP A 327 -13.53 -0.65 17.23
N GLU A 328 -12.97 -0.55 16.02
CA GLU A 328 -12.00 0.48 15.66
C GLU A 328 -12.63 1.84 15.31
N ASN A 329 -13.92 1.88 14.97
CA ASN A 329 -14.58 3.09 14.49
C ASN A 329 -15.86 3.37 15.26
N ILE A 330 -16.89 2.54 15.10
CA ILE A 330 -18.23 2.79 15.66
C ILE A 330 -18.21 2.72 17.19
N GLY A 331 -17.52 1.74 17.78
CA GLY A 331 -17.33 1.62 19.22
C GLY A 331 -16.59 2.82 19.84
N VAL A 332 -15.84 3.59 19.03
CA VAL A 332 -15.16 4.81 19.46
C VAL A 332 -16.08 6.02 19.37
N ILE A 333 -16.74 6.24 18.23
CA ILE A 333 -17.62 7.41 18.01
C ILE A 333 -19.00 7.28 18.70
N GLY A 334 -19.38 6.07 19.12
CA GLY A 334 -20.55 5.80 19.95
C GLY A 334 -21.84 5.56 19.17
N THR A 335 -22.98 5.70 19.86
CA THR A 335 -24.31 5.41 19.30
C THR A 335 -24.73 6.45 18.27
N PHE A 336 -25.18 6.03 17.09
CA PHE A 336 -25.81 6.88 16.08
C PHE A 336 -27.08 7.54 16.63
N ARG A 337 -27.26 8.85 16.38
CA ARG A 337 -28.40 9.64 16.88
C ARG A 337 -29.27 10.21 15.76
N SER A 338 -28.66 10.83 14.76
CA SER A 338 -29.36 11.46 13.65
C SER A 338 -28.42 11.73 12.48
N LYS A 339 -28.97 12.02 11.31
CA LYS A 339 -28.22 12.45 10.12
C LYS A 339 -28.94 13.61 9.43
N THR A 340 -28.16 14.48 8.79
CA THR A 340 -28.65 15.57 7.94
C THR A 340 -27.98 15.45 6.58
N LEU A 341 -28.77 15.51 5.50
CA LEU A 341 -28.26 15.49 4.13
C LEU A 341 -27.39 16.73 3.90
N ASP A 342 -26.17 16.53 3.39
CA ASP A 342 -25.33 17.59 2.86
C ASP A 342 -25.60 17.76 1.37
N HIS A 343 -25.22 16.77 0.56
CA HIS A 343 -25.50 16.75 -0.87
C HIS A 343 -25.46 15.32 -1.45
N VAL A 344 -25.86 15.22 -2.72
CA VAL A 344 -25.72 14.00 -3.52
C VAL A 344 -24.85 14.31 -4.73
N GLU A 345 -23.96 13.40 -5.07
CA GLU A 345 -23.09 13.53 -6.23
C GLU A 345 -22.97 12.23 -7.02
N ASP A 346 -22.86 12.38 -8.34
CA ASP A 346 -22.51 11.29 -9.24
C ASP A 346 -21.00 11.27 -9.46
N ARG A 347 -20.37 10.19 -8.99
CA ARG A 347 -18.97 9.90 -9.29
C ARG A 347 -18.92 8.98 -10.51
N ARG A 348 -18.18 9.39 -11.54
CA ARG A 348 -17.95 8.60 -12.75
C ARG A 348 -16.59 7.90 -12.69
N GLY A 349 -16.42 6.80 -13.41
CA GLY A 349 -15.16 6.05 -13.49
C GLY A 349 -15.10 4.88 -12.52
N MET A 350 -13.95 4.69 -11.86
CA MET A 350 -13.75 3.62 -10.89
C MET A 350 -14.72 3.77 -9.72
N GLY A 351 -15.51 2.73 -9.44
CA GLY A 351 -16.54 2.80 -8.40
C GLY A 351 -17.63 3.82 -8.74
N ALA A 352 -17.99 3.93 -10.04
CA ALA A 352 -19.07 4.79 -10.48
C ALA A 352 -20.31 4.53 -9.62
N ALA A 353 -20.68 5.56 -8.87
CA ALA A 353 -21.67 5.46 -7.82
C ALA A 353 -22.38 6.79 -7.71
N ARG A 354 -23.65 6.70 -7.33
CA ARG A 354 -24.32 7.85 -6.73
C ARG A 354 -23.98 7.85 -5.26
N VAL A 355 -23.40 8.94 -4.78
CA VAL A 355 -22.92 9.07 -3.42
C VAL A 355 -23.83 10.04 -2.68
N VAL A 356 -24.36 9.60 -1.56
CA VAL A 356 -25.15 10.45 -0.66
C VAL A 356 -24.28 10.78 0.55
N ILE A 357 -24.08 12.08 0.78
CA ILE A 357 -23.21 12.59 1.83
C ILE A 357 -24.07 13.20 2.93
N TYR A 358 -23.83 12.77 4.17
CA TYR A 358 -24.55 13.23 5.36
C TYR A 358 -23.58 13.77 6.41
N HIS A 359 -24.03 14.75 7.20
CA HIS A 359 -23.50 15.01 8.54
C HIS A 359 -24.29 14.18 9.55
N ALA A 360 -23.63 13.22 10.17
CA ALA A 360 -24.20 12.32 11.16
C ALA A 360 -23.74 12.72 12.57
N VAL A 361 -24.66 12.62 13.51
CA VAL A 361 -24.44 12.85 14.93
C VAL A 361 -24.31 11.49 15.62
N PHE A 362 -23.15 11.24 16.20
CA PHE A 362 -22.93 10.11 17.10
C PHE A 362 -22.72 10.61 18.54
N GLU A 363 -22.93 9.72 19.50
CA GLU A 363 -22.87 10.03 20.93
C GLU A 363 -21.57 10.68 21.39
N ASN A 364 -20.41 10.23 20.89
CA ASN A 364 -19.10 10.76 21.26
C ASN A 364 -18.52 11.71 20.20
N ASN A 365 -19.10 11.78 19.01
CA ASN A 365 -18.69 12.70 17.95
C ASN A 365 -19.91 13.23 17.19
N PRO A 366 -20.30 14.51 17.40
CA PRO A 366 -21.51 15.06 16.82
C PRO A 366 -21.36 15.55 15.36
N ASP A 367 -20.16 15.52 14.78
CA ASP A 367 -19.91 16.02 13.41
C ASP A 367 -19.11 15.00 12.59
N VAL A 368 -19.77 13.89 12.25
CA VAL A 368 -19.19 12.82 11.43
C VAL A 368 -19.72 12.93 10.02
N ALA A 369 -18.84 13.15 9.04
CA ALA A 369 -19.24 13.10 7.63
C ALA A 369 -19.31 11.64 7.15
N ILE A 370 -20.48 11.25 6.66
CA ILE A 370 -20.76 9.91 6.14
C ILE A 370 -20.98 10.00 4.64
N SER A 371 -20.30 9.14 3.87
CA SER A 371 -20.53 8.96 2.43
C SER A 371 -21.06 7.56 2.16
N VAL A 372 -22.25 7.44 1.57
CA VAL A 372 -22.85 6.15 1.22
C VAL A 372 -22.90 6.00 -0.29
N TYR A 373 -22.32 4.91 -0.80
CA TYR A 373 -22.13 4.68 -2.22
C TYR A 373 -23.19 3.71 -2.74
N PHE A 374 -23.96 4.11 -3.73
CA PHE A 374 -25.02 3.30 -4.34
C PHE A 374 -24.67 2.91 -5.78
N VAL A 375 -25.07 1.70 -6.18
CA VAL A 375 -25.06 1.31 -7.59
C VAL A 375 -26.02 2.24 -8.35
N PRO A 376 -25.61 2.85 -9.47
CA PRO A 376 -26.55 3.40 -10.43
C PRO A 376 -27.19 2.22 -11.19
N SER A 377 -28.16 1.55 -10.58
CA SER A 377 -28.97 0.52 -11.23
C SER A 377 -30.45 0.83 -11.12
N GLU A 378 -31.21 0.48 -12.15
CA GLU A 378 -32.65 0.70 -12.21
C GLU A 378 -33.38 -0.12 -11.11
N GLY A 379 -33.79 0.57 -10.04
CA GLY A 379 -34.84 0.12 -9.11
C GLY A 379 -34.39 -0.53 -7.79
N ASN A 380 -33.14 -0.96 -7.64
CA ASN A 380 -32.61 -1.49 -6.37
C ASN A 380 -31.40 -0.67 -5.90
N HIS A 381 -31.60 0.20 -4.92
CA HIS A 381 -30.55 1.03 -4.33
C HIS A 381 -29.66 0.21 -3.38
N LEU A 382 -28.84 -0.68 -3.94
CA LEU A 382 -27.89 -1.46 -3.14
C LEU A 382 -26.68 -0.61 -2.75
N ILE A 383 -26.27 -0.72 -1.49
CA ILE A 383 -25.05 -0.09 -0.98
C ILE A 383 -23.83 -0.87 -1.50
N GLN A 384 -22.89 -0.14 -2.09
CA GLN A 384 -21.58 -0.63 -2.52
C GLN A 384 -20.43 -0.21 -1.59
N GLY A 385 -20.67 0.72 -0.67
CA GLY A 385 -19.61 1.22 0.18
C GLY A 385 -20.10 2.22 1.20
N LEU A 386 -19.26 2.40 2.22
CA LEU A 386 -19.45 3.36 3.30
C LEU A 386 -18.12 4.04 3.61
N GLY A 387 -18.09 5.37 3.54
CA GLY A 387 -17.00 6.21 4.05
C GLY A 387 -17.43 6.92 5.33
N ILE A 388 -16.56 6.92 6.34
CA ILE A 388 -16.74 7.66 7.58
C ILE A 388 -15.53 8.57 7.77
N HIS A 389 -15.76 9.87 7.94
CA HIS A 389 -14.74 10.88 8.15
C HIS A 389 -15.07 11.65 9.43
N TRP A 390 -14.18 11.62 10.41
CA TRP A 390 -14.42 12.17 11.75
C TRP A 390 -13.14 12.64 12.44
#